data_AF-A0A226E7A4-F1
#
_entry.id   AF-A0A226E7A4-F1
#
_cell.length_a   1.000
_cell.length_b   1.000
_cell.length_c   1.000
_cell.angle_alpha   90.00
_cell.angle_beta   90.00
_cell.angle_gamma   90.00
#
_symmetry.space_group_name_H-M   'P 1'
#
loop_
_entity.id
_entity.type
_entity.pdbx_description
1 polymer ?
#
loop_
_entity_poly.entity_id
_entity_poly.type
_entity_poly.pdbx_seq_one_letter_code
_entity_poly.pdbx_strand_id
1 'polypeptide(L)'
;MQDNRYLCKCSNSWAGEDCSIRLETNCSDDIDNDDDGMSDCSDSECCDDQKCKDHLMCMTASDPVEVLLRKQPPSVTSSFFQRVKFLIEENSVQSYANKDEYSER
;
A
#
# COMPACT_ATOMS: atom_id res chain seq x y z
N MET A 1 -20.69 16.81 -14.24
CA MET A 1 -21.74 16.94 -13.20
C MET A 1 -22.11 15.54 -12.75
N GLN A 2 -21.58 15.10 -11.62
CA GLN A 2 -22.13 13.98 -10.87
C GLN A 2 -22.61 14.61 -9.55
N ASP A 3 -23.88 14.36 -9.20
CA ASP A 3 -24.48 14.83 -7.94
C ASP A 3 -24.50 16.37 -7.72
N ASN A 4 -24.79 17.13 -8.78
CA ASN A 4 -24.98 18.59 -8.75
C ASN A 4 -23.77 19.40 -8.24
N ARG A 5 -22.56 18.84 -8.29
CA ARG A 5 -21.29 19.53 -8.00
C ARG A 5 -20.42 19.67 -9.25
N TYR A 6 -19.64 20.75 -9.28
CA TYR A 6 -18.55 20.93 -10.23
C TYR A 6 -17.32 20.21 -9.69
N LEU A 7 -16.59 19.53 -10.57
CA LEU A 7 -15.41 18.74 -10.25
C LEU A 7 -14.28 19.23 -11.15
N CYS A 8 -13.08 19.36 -10.61
CA CYS A 8 -11.90 19.63 -11.42
C CYS A 8 -11.56 18.40 -12.26
N LYS A 9 -11.16 18.63 -13.51
CA LYS A 9 -10.54 17.60 -14.34
C LYS A 9 -9.06 17.92 -14.43
N CYS A 10 -8.25 17.13 -13.74
CA CYS A 10 -6.82 17.37 -13.66
C CYS A 10 -6.11 17.06 -14.98
N SER A 11 -5.01 17.78 -15.22
CA SER A 11 -4.08 17.44 -16.30
C SER A 11 -3.36 16.14 -15.96
N ASN A 12 -2.76 15.51 -16.97
CA ASN A 12 -1.91 14.35 -16.74
C ASN A 12 -0.82 14.73 -15.72
N SER A 13 -0.54 13.84 -14.77
CA SER A 13 0.43 14.03 -13.67
C SER A 13 -0.05 14.92 -12.50
N TRP A 14 -1.36 15.12 -12.37
CA TRP A 14 -1.95 15.83 -11.22
C TRP A 14 -3.22 15.13 -10.72
N ALA A 15 -3.45 15.15 -9.41
CA ALA A 15 -4.63 14.61 -8.74
C ALA A 15 -5.14 15.53 -7.61
N GLY A 16 -6.19 15.08 -6.92
CA GLY A 16 -6.86 15.82 -5.84
C GLY A 16 -8.13 16.53 -6.30
N GLU A 17 -8.92 17.02 -5.34
CA GLU A 17 -10.18 17.73 -5.60
C GLU A 17 -9.95 19.02 -6.41
N ASP A 18 -8.80 19.66 -6.21
CA ASP A 18 -8.36 20.91 -6.82
C ASP A 18 -7.13 20.77 -7.73
N CYS A 19 -6.71 19.53 -8.04
CA CYS A 19 -5.52 19.24 -8.85
C CYS A 19 -4.21 19.79 -8.28
N SER A 20 -4.10 19.86 -6.95
CA SER A 20 -2.92 20.37 -6.24
C SER A 20 -1.86 19.30 -5.93
N ILE A 21 -2.20 18.03 -6.09
CA ILE A 21 -1.30 16.90 -5.84
C ILE A 21 -0.57 16.60 -7.14
N ARG A 22 0.75 16.75 -7.14
CA ARG A 22 1.60 16.33 -8.24
C ARG A 22 1.77 14.81 -8.15
N LEU A 23 1.86 14.14 -9.30
CA LEU A 23 2.04 12.69 -9.37
C LEU A 23 3.36 12.37 -10.05
N GLU A 24 3.93 11.23 -9.67
CA GLU A 24 5.07 10.60 -10.33
C GLU A 24 4.85 10.50 -11.86
N THR A 25 5.84 10.95 -12.62
CA THR A 25 5.73 11.02 -14.09
C THR A 25 6.51 9.94 -14.82
N ASN A 26 7.50 9.34 -14.17
CA ASN A 26 8.32 8.34 -14.80
C ASN A 26 8.68 7.22 -13.82
N CYS A 27 7.89 6.15 -13.86
CA CYS A 27 8.02 5.03 -12.94
C CYS A 27 9.24 4.09 -13.18
N SER A 28 10.32 4.56 -13.81
CA SER A 28 11.53 3.75 -14.00
C SER A 28 12.81 4.57 -14.24
N ASP A 29 12.92 5.76 -13.66
CA ASP A 29 14.14 6.57 -13.77
C ASP A 29 14.88 6.79 -12.44
N ASP A 30 14.46 6.11 -11.38
CA ASP A 30 14.97 6.20 -10.01
C ASP A 30 14.90 7.64 -9.43
N ILE A 31 14.01 8.49 -9.97
CA ILE A 31 13.83 9.88 -9.54
C ILE A 31 12.42 10.05 -8.98
N ASP A 32 12.32 10.68 -7.82
CA ASP A 32 11.08 11.20 -7.25
C ASP A 32 10.65 12.45 -8.05
N ASN A 33 9.73 12.28 -9.00
CA ASN A 33 9.28 13.33 -9.91
C ASN A 33 8.18 14.21 -9.31
N ASP A 34 7.63 13.91 -8.14
CA ASP A 34 6.64 14.75 -7.45
C ASP A 34 7.10 15.30 -6.09
N ASP A 35 8.30 14.90 -5.66
CA ASP A 35 9.03 15.33 -4.47
C ASP A 35 8.32 14.91 -3.15
N ASP A 36 7.63 13.77 -3.14
CA ASP A 36 6.91 13.25 -1.98
C ASP A 36 7.76 12.30 -1.08
N GLY A 37 8.93 11.89 -1.56
CA GLY A 37 9.88 11.00 -0.88
C GLY A 37 9.85 9.55 -1.35
N MET A 38 9.00 9.20 -2.32
CA MET A 38 8.96 7.89 -2.97
C MET A 38 9.47 8.01 -4.42
N SER A 39 9.99 6.92 -4.97
CA SER A 39 10.51 6.91 -6.35
C SER A 39 10.07 5.65 -7.08
N ASP A 40 9.75 5.79 -8.37
CA ASP A 40 9.35 4.71 -9.27
C ASP A 40 8.29 3.79 -8.65
N CYS A 41 8.50 2.47 -8.68
CA CYS A 41 7.54 1.51 -8.18
C CYS A 41 7.40 1.50 -6.66
N SER A 42 8.18 2.30 -5.91
CA SER A 42 7.92 2.50 -4.48
C SER A 42 6.82 3.55 -4.25
N ASP A 43 6.57 4.39 -5.25
CA ASP A 43 5.48 5.34 -5.31
C ASP A 43 4.16 4.63 -5.67
N SER A 44 3.05 5.07 -5.05
CA SER A 44 1.77 4.36 -5.15
C SER A 44 1.02 4.68 -6.44
N GLU A 45 1.29 5.85 -7.02
CA GLU A 45 0.75 6.38 -8.25
C GLU A 45 1.32 5.59 -9.44
N CYS A 46 2.54 5.06 -9.29
CA CYS A 46 3.19 4.20 -10.27
C CYS A 46 2.62 2.79 -10.38
N CYS A 47 1.75 2.35 -9.46
CA CYS A 47 1.23 0.98 -9.48
C CYS A 47 0.29 0.67 -10.66
N ASP A 48 -0.26 1.70 -11.30
CA ASP A 48 -1.01 1.55 -12.54
C ASP A 48 -0.10 1.43 -13.79
N ASP A 49 1.20 1.77 -13.68
CA ASP A 49 2.16 1.61 -14.76
C ASP A 49 2.52 0.13 -14.96
N GLN A 50 2.59 -0.30 -16.21
CA GLN A 50 2.89 -1.67 -16.59
C GLN A 50 4.27 -2.14 -16.09
N LYS A 51 5.22 -1.22 -15.87
CA LYS A 51 6.55 -1.51 -15.30
C LYS A 51 6.48 -1.95 -13.84
N CYS A 52 5.52 -1.40 -13.08
CA CYS A 52 5.38 -1.62 -11.64
C CYS A 52 4.25 -2.59 -11.28
N LYS A 53 3.42 -3.00 -12.25
CA LYS A 53 2.27 -3.88 -12.02
C LYS A 53 2.59 -5.19 -11.27
N ASP A 54 3.75 -5.78 -11.55
CA ASP A 54 4.23 -7.01 -10.88
C ASP A 54 5.29 -6.70 -9.80
N HIS A 55 5.53 -5.41 -9.51
CA HIS A 55 6.48 -4.97 -8.50
C HIS A 55 5.95 -5.21 -7.10
N LEU A 56 6.87 -5.49 -6.17
CA LEU A 56 6.59 -5.86 -4.80
C LEU A 56 5.67 -4.88 -4.07
N MET A 57 5.95 -3.60 -4.25
CA MET A 57 5.28 -2.50 -3.56
C MET A 57 3.87 -2.23 -4.13
N CYS A 58 3.58 -2.72 -5.33
CA CYS A 58 2.29 -2.58 -6.00
C CYS A 58 1.41 -3.82 -5.90
N MET A 59 1.94 -4.90 -5.33
CA MET A 59 1.10 -6.03 -4.92
C MET A 59 0.28 -5.63 -3.71
N THR A 60 -1.04 -5.64 -3.88
CA THR A 60 -1.97 -5.32 -2.80
C THR A 60 -1.82 -6.32 -1.65
N ALA A 61 -1.64 -5.78 -0.44
CA ALA A 61 -1.72 -6.55 0.79
C ALA A 61 -3.10 -7.22 0.89
N SER A 62 -3.14 -8.44 1.42
CA SER A 62 -4.42 -9.10 1.70
C SER A 62 -5.19 -8.30 2.75
N ASP A 63 -6.52 -8.19 2.60
CA ASP A 63 -7.36 -7.47 3.56
C ASP A 63 -7.18 -8.06 4.97
N PRO A 64 -6.75 -7.24 5.97
CA PRO A 64 -6.60 -7.68 7.35
C PRO A 64 -7.83 -8.39 7.93
N VAL A 65 -9.04 -7.94 7.58
CA VAL A 65 -10.29 -8.55 8.05
C VAL A 65 -10.44 -9.94 7.45
N GLU A 66 -10.17 -10.11 6.16
CA GLU A 66 -10.24 -11.41 5.50
C GLU A 66 -9.20 -12.38 6.07
N VAL A 67 -7.98 -11.91 6.32
CA VAL A 67 -6.92 -12.69 6.97
C VAL A 67 -7.35 -13.15 8.36
N LEU A 68 -7.95 -12.27 9.16
CA LEU A 68 -8.45 -12.60 10.50
C LEU A 68 -9.61 -13.61 10.46
N LEU A 69 -10.52 -13.49 9.49
CA LEU A 69 -11.64 -14.43 9.32
C LEU A 69 -11.16 -15.83 8.92
N ARG A 70 -10.04 -15.94 8.22
CA ARG A 70 -9.43 -17.23 7.82
C ARG A 70 -8.60 -17.88 8.93
N LYS A 71 -8.14 -17.10 9.92
CA LYS A 71 -7.26 -17.58 11.01
C LYS A 71 -8.02 -17.88 12.30
N GLN A 72 -7.47 -18.76 13.11
CA GLN A 72 -8.03 -19.05 14.43
C GLN A 72 -7.83 -17.83 15.36
N PRO A 73 -8.88 -17.35 16.05
CA PRO A 73 -8.73 -16.24 16.96
C PRO A 73 -7.81 -16.64 18.13
N PRO A 74 -6.83 -15.79 18.50
CA PRO A 74 -5.93 -16.05 19.61
C PRO A 74 -6.71 -16.05 20.94
N SER A 75 -6.22 -16.81 21.93
CA SER A 75 -6.78 -16.81 23.29
C SER A 75 -6.86 -15.40 23.88
N VAL A 76 -7.84 -15.15 24.75
CA VAL A 76 -7.93 -13.89 25.52
C VAL A 76 -6.72 -13.67 26.44
N THR A 77 -5.94 -14.70 26.73
CA THR A 77 -4.68 -14.60 27.50
C THR A 77 -3.44 -14.49 26.62
N SER A 78 -3.59 -14.41 25.29
CA SER A 78 -2.46 -14.36 24.36
C SER A 78 -1.70 -13.04 24.47
N SER A 79 -0.39 -13.11 24.24
CA SER A 79 0.51 -11.95 24.21
C SER A 79 0.12 -10.94 23.13
N PHE A 80 0.64 -9.71 23.23
CA PHE A 80 0.49 -8.72 22.15
C PHE A 80 1.00 -9.28 20.83
N PHE A 81 2.21 -9.86 20.83
CA PHE A 81 2.81 -10.47 19.65
C PHE A 81 1.90 -11.53 19.01
N GLN A 82 1.36 -12.48 19.79
CA GLN A 82 0.44 -13.49 19.26
C GLN A 82 -0.83 -12.90 18.63
N ARG A 83 -1.33 -11.78 19.18
CA ARG A 83 -2.52 -11.10 18.65
C ARG A 83 -2.25 -10.35 17.35
N VAL A 84 -1.04 -9.84 17.15
CA VAL A 84 -0.65 -9.07 15.94
C VAL A 84 0.17 -9.88 14.94
N LYS A 85 0.50 -11.14 15.26
CA LYS A 85 1.34 -12.03 14.45
C LYS A 85 0.82 -12.19 13.02
N PHE A 86 -0.50 -12.10 12.83
CA PHE A 86 -1.14 -12.15 11.52
C PHE A 86 -0.69 -11.01 10.58
N LEU A 87 -0.04 -9.95 11.05
CA LEU A 87 0.50 -8.93 10.16
C LEU A 87 1.72 -9.43 9.38
N ILE A 88 2.51 -10.32 9.99
CA ILE A 88 3.86 -10.70 9.52
C ILE A 88 4.00 -12.20 9.18
N GLU A 89 2.95 -12.99 9.40
CA GLU A 89 2.94 -14.41 9.05
C GLU A 89 2.89 -14.64 7.54
N GLU A 90 3.26 -15.85 7.12
CA GLU A 90 3.10 -16.26 5.73
C GLU A 90 1.64 -16.26 5.30
N ASN A 91 1.40 -15.88 4.03
CA ASN A 91 0.08 -15.83 3.41
C ASN A 91 -0.93 -15.02 4.26
N SER A 92 -0.46 -13.87 4.72
CA SER A 92 -1.16 -12.99 5.65
C SER A 92 -1.20 -11.57 5.11
N VAL A 93 -1.31 -10.54 5.95
CA VAL A 93 -1.44 -9.15 5.48
C VAL A 93 -0.21 -8.71 4.69
N GLN A 94 0.99 -8.91 5.24
CA GLN A 94 2.24 -8.56 4.57
C GLN A 94 2.91 -9.81 4.00
N SER A 95 3.14 -9.80 2.69
CA SER A 95 3.76 -10.94 2.00
C SER A 95 5.27 -11.07 2.25
N TYR A 96 5.94 -10.01 2.71
CA TYR A 96 7.41 -9.91 2.76
C TYR A 96 7.96 -9.38 4.09
N ALA A 97 7.19 -9.46 5.17
CA ALA A 97 7.68 -9.06 6.48
C ALA A 97 8.91 -9.90 6.89
N ASN A 98 9.98 -9.23 7.33
CA ASN A 98 11.17 -9.90 7.84
C ASN A 98 10.89 -10.48 9.23
N LYS A 99 10.41 -11.73 9.28
CA LYS A 99 9.96 -12.39 10.52
C LYS A 99 11.02 -12.40 11.63
N ASP A 100 12.30 -12.45 11.26
CA ASP A 100 13.41 -12.54 12.21
C ASP A 100 13.63 -11.23 12.99
N GLU A 101 13.10 -10.11 12.50
CA GLU A 101 13.12 -8.82 13.20
C GLU A 101 12.02 -8.71 14.28
N TYR A 102 10.99 -9.58 14.23
CA TYR A 102 9.86 -9.54 15.15
C TYR A 102 9.92 -10.73 16.10
N SER A 103 10.03 -10.45 17.40
CA SER A 103 10.10 -11.51 18.43
C SER A 103 9.17 -11.24 19.60
N GLU A 104 8.88 -12.30 20.37
CA GLU A 104 8.12 -12.24 21.64
C GLU A 104 8.91 -11.64 22.82
N ARG A 105 10.13 -11.13 22.60
CA ARG A 105 11.01 -10.68 23.69
C ARG A 105 10.47 -9.48 24.46
#